data_AF-A0A9E4V7P6-F1
#
_entry.id   AF-A0A9E4V7P6-F1
#
_cell.length_a   1.000
_cell.length_b   1.000
_cell.length_c   1.000
_cell.angle_alpha   90.00
_cell.angle_beta   90.00
_cell.angle_gamma   90.00
#
_symmetry.space_group_name_H-M   'P 1'
#
loop_
_entity.id
_entity.type
_entity.pdbx_description
1 polymer ?
#
loop_
_entity_poly.entity_id
_entity_poly.type
_entity_poly.pdbx_seq_one_letter_code
_entity_poly.pdbx_strand_id
1 'polypeptide(L)'
;MTSKTSTERSSTQARTQENIYEESLELSKNSQSIIPFMEDEIVRLEEESAAFVAGETENSEFTPFRLKQGVYGQRQADVQMIRVKIPGGIITTEAMDALGEFAGKYAPLGTGHITTRENFQFHHIPLDQCPDALRLLGAAGLSTREACGNVVRNVVGSPTSGVCAAEIFDPTPYLAAFVRFALRNPLTQAFPRKFKSAFTGCDAHDHVAAAIQDLTYVSQIRTEDGVEKRGFKVFVGGGTSIMPRLAKPLYDFLPEEDFLRLALAIFTVFNNADMLRKNRMMARLKVLIDKIGLEEFKSQVEAELENIGPIDPKPFMNVEEMMRETPPELAAGSINGSGGNGSSGNGGGDYADWRNTNVEAQKQEGYYVVHVKPDRGDITADQFHGLANIMRKYTGGRARISQEQNMALRFIPGHMLHDVWEELTKIELAEANAHSISNVVSCPGTDSCKLGITSSMGLAGALKEEIQSWNGLLEDEGVNDIRVKMSGCPNGCGLHHIANIGFHGAAV
;
A
#
# COMPACT_ATOMS: atom_id res chain seq x y z
N MET A 1 -55.46 4.60 20.74
CA MET A 1 -55.07 4.51 19.31
C MET A 1 -53.56 4.30 19.26
N THR A 2 -53.16 3.04 19.24
CA THR A 2 -51.76 2.59 19.14
C THR A 2 -51.36 2.59 17.67
N SER A 3 -50.51 3.55 17.28
CA SER A 3 -49.87 3.56 15.96
C SER A 3 -48.68 2.60 16.00
N LYS A 4 -48.86 1.41 15.41
CA LYS A 4 -47.77 0.54 14.98
C LYS A 4 -47.32 1.03 13.61
N THR A 5 -46.25 1.80 13.55
CA THR A 5 -45.48 1.97 12.33
C THR A 5 -44.62 0.72 12.16
N SER A 6 -45.09 -0.21 11.33
CA SER A 6 -44.27 -1.29 10.81
C SER A 6 -43.18 -0.67 9.93
N THR A 7 -41.93 -0.73 10.39
CA THR A 7 -40.77 -0.62 9.51
C THR A 7 -40.80 -1.80 8.55
N GLU A 8 -41.25 -1.54 7.32
CA GLU A 8 -41.04 -2.43 6.20
C GLU A 8 -39.53 -2.65 6.08
N ARG A 9 -39.07 -3.89 6.32
CA ARG A 9 -37.74 -4.32 5.90
C ARG A 9 -37.73 -4.16 4.38
N SER A 10 -36.99 -3.16 3.88
CA SER A 10 -36.64 -3.06 2.47
C SER A 10 -36.14 -4.42 2.02
N SER A 11 -36.88 -5.06 1.14
CA SER A 11 -36.48 -6.30 0.49
C SER A 11 -35.40 -5.95 -0.54
N THR A 12 -34.21 -5.61 -0.08
CA THR A 12 -33.04 -5.53 -0.94
C THR A 12 -32.77 -6.97 -1.37
N GLN A 13 -33.19 -7.33 -2.58
CA GLN A 13 -32.86 -8.61 -3.18
C GLN A 13 -31.35 -8.83 -3.02
N ALA A 14 -30.94 -9.91 -2.34
CA ALA A 14 -29.54 -10.11 -1.99
C ALA A 14 -28.69 -10.11 -3.26
N ARG A 15 -27.93 -9.02 -3.49
CA ARG A 15 -27.04 -8.90 -4.65
C ARG A 15 -26.03 -10.04 -4.62
N THR A 16 -25.89 -10.74 -5.74
CA THR A 16 -24.87 -11.79 -5.83
C THR A 16 -23.47 -11.17 -5.88
N GLN A 17 -22.44 -11.98 -5.61
CA GLN A 17 -21.06 -11.50 -5.69
C GLN A 17 -20.70 -11.06 -7.11
N GLU A 18 -21.27 -11.72 -8.13
CA GLU A 18 -21.14 -11.38 -9.54
C GLU A 18 -21.72 -9.99 -9.82
N ASN A 19 -22.90 -9.67 -9.30
CA ASN A 19 -23.49 -8.35 -9.49
C ASN A 19 -22.62 -7.23 -8.86
N ILE A 20 -22.09 -7.46 -7.65
CA ILE A 20 -21.19 -6.50 -6.99
C ILE A 20 -19.92 -6.30 -7.81
N TYR A 21 -19.38 -7.38 -8.38
CA TYR A 21 -18.18 -7.32 -9.22
C TYR A 21 -18.42 -6.54 -10.52
N GLU A 22 -19.50 -6.85 -11.24
CA GLU A 22 -19.86 -6.20 -12.50
C GLU A 22 -20.10 -4.70 -12.31
N GLU A 23 -20.83 -4.31 -11.26
CA GLU A 23 -21.05 -2.91 -10.90
C GLU A 23 -19.73 -2.21 -10.54
N SER A 24 -18.87 -2.87 -9.76
CA SER A 24 -17.56 -2.33 -9.41
C SER A 24 -16.68 -2.11 -10.65
N LEU A 25 -16.72 -3.01 -11.64
CA LEU A 25 -16.02 -2.84 -12.91
C LEU A 25 -16.60 -1.68 -13.72
N GLU A 26 -17.92 -1.59 -13.82
CA GLU A 26 -18.58 -0.53 -14.59
C GLU A 26 -18.30 0.86 -13.99
N LEU A 27 -18.43 1.00 -12.67
CA LEU A 27 -18.07 2.23 -11.97
C LEU A 27 -16.60 2.60 -12.18
N SER A 28 -15.70 1.61 -12.23
CA SER A 28 -14.26 1.88 -12.37
C SER A 28 -13.88 2.55 -13.68
N LYS A 29 -14.68 2.38 -14.75
CA LYS A 29 -14.42 2.99 -16.06
C LYS A 29 -14.53 4.52 -16.02
N ASN A 30 -15.38 5.06 -15.16
CA ASN A 30 -15.67 6.49 -15.05
C ASN A 30 -15.31 7.10 -13.68
N SER A 31 -14.78 6.29 -12.76
CA SER A 31 -14.38 6.74 -11.43
C SER A 31 -13.26 7.79 -11.51
N GLN A 32 -13.16 8.67 -10.52
CA GLN A 32 -12.01 9.57 -10.34
C GLN A 32 -10.87 8.93 -9.52
N SER A 33 -11.11 7.75 -8.95
CA SER A 33 -10.14 6.96 -8.19
C SER A 33 -9.92 5.57 -8.80
N ILE A 34 -8.84 4.89 -8.41
CA ILE A 34 -8.57 3.51 -8.86
C ILE A 34 -9.67 2.57 -8.38
N ILE A 35 -10.07 2.68 -7.11
CA ILE A 35 -11.13 1.87 -6.51
C ILE A 35 -12.39 2.74 -6.35
N PRO A 36 -13.48 2.43 -7.08
CA PRO A 36 -14.71 3.22 -6.97
C PRO A 36 -15.35 3.06 -5.59
N PHE A 37 -15.96 4.15 -5.13
CA PHE A 37 -16.81 4.16 -3.94
C PHE A 37 -18.16 3.48 -4.23
N MET A 38 -18.69 2.76 -3.24
CA MET A 38 -19.93 2.00 -3.31
C MET A 38 -20.66 2.12 -1.97
N GLU A 39 -21.71 2.95 -1.93
CA GLU A 39 -22.46 3.24 -0.69
C GLU A 39 -23.19 2.00 -0.16
N ASP A 40 -23.65 1.13 -1.04
CA ASP A 40 -24.33 -0.12 -0.66
C ASP A 40 -23.43 -1.06 0.14
N GLU A 41 -22.13 -1.11 -0.14
CA GLU A 41 -21.18 -1.86 0.68
C GLU A 41 -21.04 -1.27 2.10
N ILE A 42 -21.18 0.05 2.26
CA ILE A 42 -21.14 0.72 3.56
C ILE A 42 -22.43 0.48 4.34
N VAL A 43 -23.59 0.59 3.69
CA VAL A 43 -24.89 0.25 4.27
C VAL A 43 -24.88 -1.21 4.75
N ARG A 44 -24.35 -2.13 3.95
CA ARG A 44 -24.21 -3.52 4.37
C ARG A 44 -23.29 -3.68 5.58
N LEU A 45 -22.17 -2.94 5.65
CA LEU A 45 -21.30 -2.96 6.83
C LEU A 45 -22.04 -2.48 8.07
N GLU A 46 -22.87 -1.44 7.95
CA GLU A 46 -23.70 -0.90 9.04
C GLU A 46 -24.70 -1.96 9.56
N GLU A 47 -25.45 -2.58 8.65
CA GLU A 47 -26.42 -3.65 8.98
C GLU A 47 -25.75 -4.86 9.66
N GLU A 48 -24.67 -5.38 9.08
CA GLU A 48 -23.95 -6.55 9.60
C GLU A 48 -23.25 -6.24 10.93
N SER A 49 -22.80 -4.99 11.13
CA SER A 49 -22.24 -4.56 12.41
C SER A 49 -23.31 -4.46 13.48
N ALA A 50 -24.50 -3.94 13.16
CA ALA A 50 -25.63 -3.88 14.08
C ALA A 50 -26.10 -5.29 14.48
N ALA A 51 -26.22 -6.21 13.52
CA ALA A 51 -26.57 -7.61 13.77
C ALA A 51 -25.53 -8.30 14.68
N PHE A 52 -24.23 -8.07 14.44
CA PHE A 52 -23.17 -8.59 15.30
C PHE A 52 -23.27 -8.05 16.74
N VAL A 53 -23.47 -6.74 16.91
CA VAL A 53 -23.62 -6.11 18.25
C VAL A 53 -24.88 -6.62 18.97
N ALA A 54 -25.96 -6.91 18.23
CA ALA A 54 -27.17 -7.50 18.77
C ALA A 54 -27.03 -8.99 19.14
N GLY A 55 -25.90 -9.63 18.81
CA GLY A 55 -25.68 -11.06 19.04
C GLY A 55 -26.38 -11.97 18.04
N GLU A 56 -26.83 -11.43 16.91
CA GLU A 56 -27.51 -12.18 15.83
C GLU A 56 -26.52 -12.89 14.89
N THR A 57 -25.24 -12.50 14.92
CA THR A 57 -24.18 -13.08 14.10
C THR A 57 -22.98 -13.49 14.96
N GLU A 58 -22.50 -14.71 14.76
CA GLU A 58 -21.31 -15.21 15.46
C GLU A 58 -20.04 -14.51 14.97
N ASN A 59 -19.08 -14.28 15.88
CA ASN A 59 -17.82 -13.59 15.52
C ASN A 59 -17.01 -14.35 14.45
N SER A 60 -17.16 -15.68 14.35
CA SER A 60 -16.54 -16.51 13.32
C SER A 60 -17.06 -16.22 11.91
N GLU A 61 -18.29 -15.73 11.79
CA GLU A 61 -18.94 -15.35 10.53
C GLU A 61 -18.73 -13.87 10.23
N PHE A 62 -18.87 -13.02 11.25
CA PHE A 62 -18.68 -11.57 11.12
C PHE A 62 -17.22 -11.20 10.79
N THR A 63 -16.24 -11.90 11.38
CA THR A 63 -14.82 -11.57 11.18
C THR A 63 -14.40 -11.66 9.70
N PRO A 64 -14.61 -12.76 8.97
CA PRO A 64 -14.33 -12.80 7.53
C PRO A 64 -15.02 -11.68 6.73
N PHE A 65 -16.26 -11.31 7.08
CA PHE A 65 -16.99 -10.23 6.43
C PHE A 65 -16.32 -8.87 6.64
N ARG A 66 -16.20 -8.39 7.88
CA ARG A 66 -15.65 -7.05 8.17
C ARG A 66 -14.20 -6.87 7.71
N LEU A 67 -13.42 -7.95 7.70
CA LEU A 67 -12.05 -7.94 7.17
C LEU A 67 -12.01 -7.55 5.69
N LYS A 68 -13.00 -7.97 4.89
CA LYS A 68 -13.11 -7.57 3.48
C LYS A 68 -13.52 -6.11 3.31
N GLN A 69 -13.98 -5.44 4.36
CA GLN A 69 -14.26 -4.01 4.40
C GLN A 69 -13.10 -3.20 5.00
N GLY A 70 -11.95 -3.83 5.23
CA GLY A 70 -10.77 -3.16 5.80
C GLY A 70 -10.88 -2.88 7.30
N VAL A 71 -11.92 -3.37 7.96
CA VAL A 71 -12.16 -3.23 9.41
C VAL A 71 -11.62 -4.46 10.14
N TYR A 72 -10.64 -4.24 11.02
CA TYR A 72 -9.90 -5.31 11.70
C TYR A 72 -9.97 -5.14 13.22
N GLY A 73 -10.42 -6.17 13.95
CA GLY A 73 -10.40 -6.13 15.41
C GLY A 73 -8.97 -6.07 15.96
N GLN A 74 -8.68 -5.13 16.85
CA GLN A 74 -7.34 -4.91 17.42
C GLN A 74 -7.20 -5.45 18.85
N ARG A 75 -6.03 -5.30 19.47
CA ARG A 75 -5.71 -5.86 20.81
C ARG A 75 -6.71 -5.41 21.87
N GLN A 76 -7.09 -4.14 21.84
CA GLN A 76 -8.09 -3.54 22.71
C GLN A 76 -9.48 -4.03 22.30
N ALA A 77 -10.32 -4.34 23.28
CA ALA A 77 -11.69 -4.79 23.05
C ALA A 77 -12.55 -3.69 22.41
N ASP A 78 -13.56 -4.10 21.65
CA ASP A 78 -14.65 -3.26 21.11
C ASP A 78 -14.25 -2.13 20.14
N VAL A 79 -12.96 -1.97 19.88
CA VAL A 79 -12.43 -1.04 18.88
C VAL A 79 -11.76 -1.76 17.72
N GLN A 80 -11.67 -1.04 16.60
CA GLN A 80 -11.21 -1.52 15.32
C GLN A 80 -9.99 -0.73 14.86
N MET A 81 -9.18 -1.39 14.05
CA MET A 81 -8.27 -0.74 13.11
C MET A 81 -8.97 -0.67 11.76
N ILE A 82 -8.94 0.50 11.13
CA ILE A 82 -9.37 0.70 9.75
C ILE A 82 -8.14 0.81 8.86
N ARG A 83 -8.09 0.00 7.80
CA ARG A 83 -7.04 0.07 6.78
C ARG A 83 -7.61 0.60 5.48
N VAL A 84 -7.05 1.69 5.00
CA VAL A 84 -7.32 2.26 3.68
C VAL A 84 -6.48 1.53 2.64
N LYS A 85 -7.06 1.03 1.56
CA LYS A 85 -6.35 0.40 0.44
C LYS A 85 -5.96 1.49 -0.56
N ILE A 86 -4.67 1.70 -0.74
CA ILE A 86 -4.12 2.77 -1.58
C ILE A 86 -3.22 2.14 -2.66
N PRO A 87 -3.78 1.69 -3.80
CA PRO A 87 -3.00 1.02 -4.82
C PRO A 87 -1.84 1.87 -5.34
N GLY A 88 -0.65 1.29 -5.37
CA GLY A 88 0.61 1.99 -5.74
C GLY A 88 1.01 3.11 -4.78
N GLY A 89 0.36 3.20 -3.61
CA GLY A 89 0.58 4.27 -2.65
C GLY A 89 0.14 5.66 -3.12
N ILE A 90 -0.62 5.76 -4.21
CA ILE A 90 -0.95 7.04 -4.87
C ILE A 90 -2.02 7.80 -4.08
N ILE A 91 -1.71 9.04 -3.70
CA ILE A 91 -2.59 9.89 -2.89
C ILE A 91 -2.73 11.28 -3.53
N THR A 92 -3.96 11.78 -3.60
CA THR A 92 -4.30 13.13 -4.03
C THR A 92 -4.33 14.11 -2.86
N THR A 93 -4.38 15.42 -3.14
CA THR A 93 -4.44 16.43 -2.08
C THR A 93 -5.74 16.34 -1.25
N GLU A 94 -6.86 16.03 -1.91
CA GLU A 94 -8.17 15.85 -1.29
C GLU A 94 -8.20 14.61 -0.39
N ALA A 95 -7.59 13.52 -0.85
CA ALA A 95 -7.43 12.31 -0.05
C ALA A 95 -6.54 12.57 1.18
N MET A 96 -5.50 13.40 1.04
CA MET A 96 -4.65 13.79 2.16
C MET A 96 -5.42 14.56 3.23
N ASP A 97 -6.23 15.55 2.83
CA ASP A 97 -7.08 16.29 3.77
C ASP A 97 -8.11 15.38 4.44
N ALA A 98 -8.73 14.47 3.70
CA ALA A 98 -9.69 13.51 4.26
C ALA A 98 -9.04 12.56 5.28
N LEU A 99 -7.78 12.17 5.08
CA LEU A 99 -7.02 11.40 6.08
C LEU A 99 -6.75 12.23 7.34
N GLY A 100 -6.48 13.53 7.22
CA GLY A 100 -6.36 14.45 8.35
C GLY A 100 -7.67 14.62 9.12
N GLU A 101 -8.78 14.84 8.42
CA GLU A 101 -10.11 14.92 9.03
C GLU A 101 -10.48 13.60 9.72
N PHE A 102 -10.20 12.46 9.07
CA PHE A 102 -10.39 11.14 9.65
C PHE A 102 -9.60 11.00 10.96
N ALA A 103 -8.31 11.34 10.93
CA ALA A 103 -7.41 11.24 12.08
C ALA A 103 -7.94 12.07 13.25
N GLY A 104 -8.29 13.34 13.01
CA GLY A 104 -8.77 14.25 14.05
C GLY A 104 -10.16 13.90 14.59
N LYS A 105 -11.04 13.33 13.74
CA LYS A 105 -12.43 13.06 14.11
C LYS A 105 -12.65 11.67 14.74
N TYR A 106 -12.02 10.64 14.19
CA TYR A 106 -12.32 9.24 14.53
C TYR A 106 -11.18 8.50 15.23
N ALA A 107 -9.92 8.92 15.07
CA ALA A 107 -8.78 8.24 15.68
C ALA A 107 -8.39 8.94 17.00
N PRO A 108 -8.53 8.29 18.18
CA PRO A 108 -8.20 8.90 19.47
C PRO A 108 -6.77 9.42 19.62
N LEU A 109 -5.82 8.87 18.84
CA LEU A 109 -4.42 9.31 18.86
C LEU A 109 -4.16 10.50 17.93
N GLY A 110 -5.15 10.93 17.14
CA GLY A 110 -4.99 12.00 16.16
C GLY A 110 -3.99 11.66 15.05
N THR A 111 -3.67 10.38 14.84
CA THR A 111 -2.63 9.93 13.91
C THR A 111 -3.12 8.83 12.96
N GLY A 112 -2.51 8.80 11.77
CA GLY A 112 -2.57 7.70 10.82
C GLY A 112 -1.18 7.10 10.59
N HIS A 113 -1.10 5.78 10.49
CA HIS A 113 0.16 5.04 10.37
C HIS A 113 0.39 4.51 8.96
N ILE A 114 1.54 4.84 8.36
CA ILE A 114 1.99 4.31 7.08
C ILE A 114 2.42 2.85 7.23
N THR A 115 1.86 1.99 6.38
CA THR A 115 2.17 0.55 6.39
C THR A 115 3.29 0.17 5.42
N THR A 116 3.96 -0.95 5.68
CA THR A 116 4.91 -1.62 4.74
C THR A 116 4.30 -2.15 3.44
N ARG A 117 3.07 -1.75 3.13
CA ARG A 117 2.36 -2.04 1.87
C ARG A 117 1.61 -0.81 1.37
N GLU A 118 2.15 0.37 1.60
CA GLU A 118 1.70 1.60 0.95
C GLU A 118 0.24 1.92 1.24
N ASN A 119 -0.12 1.93 2.53
CA ASN A 119 -1.48 2.20 3.00
C ASN A 119 -1.39 3.08 4.24
N PHE A 120 -2.55 3.58 4.68
CA PHE A 120 -2.75 4.07 6.04
C PHE A 120 -3.55 3.09 6.90
N GLN A 121 -3.21 3.06 8.19
CA GLN A 121 -4.00 2.44 9.24
C GLN A 121 -4.36 3.48 10.30
N PHE A 122 -5.61 3.45 10.72
CA PHE A 122 -6.09 4.20 11.87
C PHE A 122 -6.57 3.22 12.94
N HIS A 123 -6.33 3.55 14.19
CA HIS A 123 -6.54 2.65 15.32
C HIS A 123 -7.55 3.20 16.32
N HIS A 124 -8.12 2.30 17.13
CA HIS A 124 -9.05 2.60 18.21
C HIS A 124 -10.42 3.17 17.78
N ILE A 125 -10.90 2.84 16.58
CA ILE A 125 -12.21 3.30 16.08
C ILE A 125 -13.33 2.39 16.60
N PRO A 126 -14.35 2.89 17.31
CA PRO A 126 -15.52 2.10 17.69
C PRO A 126 -16.23 1.47 16.47
N LEU A 127 -16.77 0.26 16.62
CA LEU A 127 -17.36 -0.48 15.49
C LEU A 127 -18.55 0.26 14.85
N ASP A 128 -19.39 0.89 15.66
CA ASP A 128 -20.56 1.67 15.26
C ASP A 128 -20.20 2.94 14.48
N GLN A 129 -19.00 3.50 14.68
CA GLN A 129 -18.50 4.65 13.94
C GLN A 129 -17.84 4.28 12.59
N CYS A 130 -17.53 3.00 12.37
CA CYS A 130 -16.82 2.57 11.17
C CYS A 130 -17.55 2.94 9.86
N PRO A 131 -18.89 2.77 9.71
CA PRO A 131 -19.58 3.14 8.48
C PRO A 131 -19.38 4.61 8.10
N ASP A 132 -19.62 5.55 9.02
CA ASP A 132 -19.47 6.99 8.76
C ASP A 132 -18.01 7.40 8.50
N ALA A 133 -17.07 6.74 9.17
CA ALA A 133 -15.64 6.93 8.93
C ALA A 133 -15.24 6.47 7.50
N LEU A 134 -15.82 5.38 7.02
CA LEU A 134 -15.61 4.90 5.65
C LEU A 134 -16.31 5.78 4.60
N ARG A 135 -17.48 6.37 4.90
CA ARG A 135 -18.13 7.35 4.00
C ARG A 135 -17.27 8.60 3.80
N LEU A 136 -16.65 9.10 4.87
CA LEU A 136 -15.72 10.24 4.80
C LEU A 136 -14.56 9.95 3.83
N LEU A 137 -13.92 8.78 3.97
CA LEU A 137 -12.85 8.36 3.06
C LEU A 137 -13.37 8.21 1.62
N GLY A 138 -14.55 7.60 1.47
CA GLY A 138 -15.21 7.38 0.18
C GLY A 138 -15.47 8.66 -0.60
N ALA A 139 -15.93 9.72 0.09
CA ALA A 139 -16.17 11.03 -0.51
C ALA A 139 -14.90 11.67 -1.10
N ALA A 140 -13.72 11.31 -0.58
CA ALA A 140 -12.43 11.76 -1.08
C ALA A 140 -11.77 10.79 -2.08
N GLY A 141 -12.51 9.78 -2.57
CA GLY A 141 -12.01 8.80 -3.53
C GLY A 141 -11.11 7.71 -2.92
N LEU A 142 -11.06 7.60 -1.59
CA LEU A 142 -10.37 6.51 -0.88
C LEU A 142 -11.29 5.31 -0.68
N SER A 143 -10.70 4.13 -0.49
CA SER A 143 -11.47 2.90 -0.26
C SER A 143 -10.77 1.97 0.72
N THR A 144 -11.54 1.18 1.47
CA THR A 144 -11.05 0.14 2.38
C THR A 144 -11.35 -1.28 1.86
N ARG A 145 -12.05 -1.37 0.72
CA ARG A 145 -12.50 -2.62 0.11
C ARG A 145 -11.31 -3.54 -0.14
N GLU A 146 -11.35 -4.74 0.43
CA GLU A 146 -10.30 -5.77 0.36
C GLU A 146 -8.93 -5.38 0.91
N ALA A 147 -8.85 -4.37 1.78
CA ALA A 147 -7.58 -4.03 2.44
C ALA A 147 -7.08 -5.17 3.36
N CYS A 148 -8.02 -5.99 3.86
CA CYS A 148 -7.82 -7.08 4.81
C CYS A 148 -8.51 -8.37 4.34
N GLY A 149 -8.35 -9.48 5.08
CA GLY A 149 -8.99 -10.76 4.74
C GLY A 149 -8.16 -11.71 3.86
N ASN A 150 -8.83 -12.74 3.34
CA ASN A 150 -8.29 -13.74 2.41
C ASN A 150 -8.67 -13.38 0.97
N VAL A 151 -8.11 -12.27 0.52
CA VAL A 151 -8.37 -11.61 -0.77
C VAL A 151 -7.05 -11.07 -1.31
N VAL A 152 -7.09 -10.44 -2.49
CA VAL A 152 -5.98 -9.65 -3.04
C VAL A 152 -5.79 -8.38 -2.20
N ARG A 153 -4.64 -8.28 -1.53
CA ARG A 153 -4.29 -7.14 -0.67
C ARG A 153 -3.94 -5.90 -1.51
N ASN A 154 -3.48 -4.84 -0.84
CA ASN A 154 -2.96 -3.69 -1.58
C ASN A 154 -1.87 -4.12 -2.56
N VAL A 155 -1.94 -3.53 -3.76
CA VAL A 155 -1.01 -3.77 -4.86
C VAL A 155 0.06 -2.70 -4.77
N VAL A 156 1.28 -3.15 -4.52
CA VAL A 156 2.43 -2.29 -4.28
C VAL A 156 2.96 -1.75 -5.60
N GLY A 157 3.37 -0.49 -5.62
CA GLY A 157 3.99 0.17 -6.76
C GLY A 157 5.23 0.96 -6.36
N SER A 158 6.17 1.19 -7.27
CA SER A 158 7.31 2.05 -6.94
C SER A 158 6.82 3.47 -6.60
N PRO A 159 7.32 4.09 -5.50
CA PRO A 159 7.03 5.50 -5.20
C PRO A 159 7.59 6.44 -6.28
N THR A 160 8.44 5.95 -7.16
CA THR A 160 9.05 6.69 -8.28
C THR A 160 8.56 6.26 -9.67
N SER A 161 7.53 5.41 -9.79
CA SER A 161 7.02 5.08 -11.13
C SER A 161 6.52 6.33 -11.86
N GLY A 162 6.81 6.42 -13.15
CA GLY A 162 6.54 7.56 -14.01
C GLY A 162 7.62 8.64 -13.97
N VAL A 163 8.52 8.63 -12.99
CA VAL A 163 9.55 9.67 -12.80
C VAL A 163 10.97 9.11 -12.62
N CYS A 164 11.13 7.81 -12.43
CA CYS A 164 12.44 7.18 -12.30
C CYS A 164 13.19 7.15 -13.64
N ALA A 165 14.46 7.57 -13.65
CA ALA A 165 15.29 7.56 -14.86
C ALA A 165 15.65 6.15 -15.36
N ALA A 166 15.63 5.15 -14.47
CA ALA A 166 15.96 3.76 -14.79
C ALA A 166 14.72 2.90 -15.09
N GLU A 167 13.51 3.46 -15.10
CA GLU A 167 12.31 2.69 -15.41
C GLU A 167 12.21 2.40 -16.91
N ILE A 168 11.82 1.17 -17.25
CA ILE A 168 11.62 0.71 -18.62
C ILE A 168 10.34 1.34 -19.19
N PHE A 169 9.23 1.23 -18.46
CA PHE A 169 8.00 1.98 -18.66
C PHE A 169 7.20 2.00 -17.36
N ASP A 170 6.35 3.02 -17.17
CA ASP A 170 5.51 3.16 -15.98
C ASP A 170 4.42 2.07 -15.93
N PRO A 171 4.44 1.16 -14.94
CA PRO A 171 3.44 0.10 -14.84
C PRO A 171 2.14 0.56 -14.14
N THR A 172 2.02 1.82 -13.72
CA THR A 172 0.86 2.34 -12.97
C THR A 172 -0.48 2.04 -13.64
N PRO A 173 -0.64 2.14 -14.97
CA PRO A 173 -1.91 1.79 -15.64
C PRO A 173 -2.29 0.31 -15.51
N TYR A 174 -1.30 -0.59 -15.59
CA TYR A 174 -1.49 -2.03 -15.45
C TYR A 174 -1.79 -2.40 -13.99
N LEU A 175 -1.13 -1.75 -13.03
CA LEU A 175 -1.44 -1.89 -11.62
C LEU A 175 -2.91 -1.54 -11.36
N ALA A 176 -3.40 -0.42 -11.91
CA ALA A 176 -4.78 -0.01 -11.73
C ALA A 176 -5.79 -0.99 -12.36
N ALA A 177 -5.50 -1.44 -13.59
CA ALA A 177 -6.32 -2.45 -14.26
C ALA A 177 -6.37 -3.76 -13.47
N PHE A 178 -5.24 -4.23 -12.95
CA PHE A 178 -5.16 -5.41 -12.09
C PHE A 178 -5.99 -5.23 -10.81
N VAL A 179 -5.92 -4.07 -10.17
CA VAL A 179 -6.70 -3.78 -8.95
C VAL A 179 -8.19 -3.84 -9.25
N ARG A 180 -8.65 -3.13 -10.29
CA ARG A 180 -10.05 -3.06 -10.70
C ARG A 180 -10.59 -4.44 -11.08
N PHE A 181 -9.79 -5.22 -11.80
CA PHE A 181 -10.11 -6.59 -12.20
C PHE A 181 -10.17 -7.57 -11.03
N ALA A 182 -9.29 -7.44 -10.02
CA ALA A 182 -9.27 -8.36 -8.88
C ALA A 182 -10.30 -8.02 -7.81
N LEU A 183 -10.67 -6.75 -7.67
CA LEU A 183 -11.55 -6.25 -6.63
C LEU A 183 -12.95 -6.82 -6.77
N ARG A 184 -13.47 -7.45 -5.71
CA ARG A 184 -14.78 -8.13 -5.65
C ARG A 184 -14.97 -9.25 -6.66
N ASN A 185 -13.92 -9.64 -7.39
CA ASN A 185 -13.98 -10.79 -8.28
C ASN A 185 -14.41 -12.04 -7.48
N PRO A 186 -15.40 -12.83 -7.94
CA PRO A 186 -15.91 -13.98 -7.20
C PRO A 186 -14.82 -14.99 -6.77
N LEU A 187 -13.79 -15.20 -7.60
CA LEU A 187 -12.68 -16.11 -7.28
C LEU A 187 -11.79 -15.60 -6.14
N THR A 188 -11.71 -14.27 -5.95
CA THR A 188 -10.78 -13.67 -5.00
C THR A 188 -11.39 -13.48 -3.61
N GLN A 189 -12.70 -13.71 -3.42
CA GLN A 189 -13.40 -13.42 -2.16
C GLN A 189 -13.21 -14.46 -1.05
N ALA A 190 -12.67 -15.63 -1.37
CA ALA A 190 -12.53 -16.74 -0.45
C ALA A 190 -11.25 -17.55 -0.69
N PHE A 191 -10.15 -16.88 -1.06
CA PHE A 191 -8.86 -17.53 -1.22
C PHE A 191 -8.46 -18.33 0.03
N PRO A 192 -7.61 -19.37 -0.12
CA PRO A 192 -7.09 -20.10 1.05
C PRO A 192 -6.41 -19.15 2.05
N ARG A 193 -5.71 -18.12 1.56
CA ARG A 193 -5.10 -17.07 2.38
C ARG A 193 -4.87 -15.78 1.58
N LYS A 194 -4.43 -14.71 2.26
CA LYS A 194 -4.06 -13.42 1.64
C LYS A 194 -3.13 -13.59 0.44
N PHE A 195 -3.40 -12.83 -0.62
CA PHE A 195 -2.58 -12.75 -1.84
C PHE A 195 -2.01 -11.33 -1.97
N LYS A 196 -0.71 -11.20 -2.14
CA LYS A 196 0.03 -9.93 -2.21
C LYS A 196 0.65 -9.78 -3.60
N SER A 197 0.39 -8.68 -4.27
CA SER A 197 1.00 -8.39 -5.57
C SER A 197 1.76 -7.07 -5.60
N ALA A 198 2.59 -6.90 -6.62
CA ALA A 198 3.31 -5.68 -6.91
C ALA A 198 3.55 -5.47 -8.41
N PHE A 199 3.77 -4.21 -8.79
CA PHE A 199 4.20 -3.78 -10.11
C PHE A 199 5.38 -2.81 -9.98
N THR A 200 6.44 -2.99 -10.77
CA THR A 200 7.57 -2.06 -10.81
C THR A 200 8.07 -1.83 -12.23
N GLY A 201 8.46 -0.59 -12.52
CA GLY A 201 9.01 -0.20 -13.82
C GLY A 201 10.50 -0.49 -13.95
N CYS A 202 11.19 -0.79 -12.85
CA CYS A 202 12.63 -0.87 -12.78
C CYS A 202 13.08 -2.30 -12.42
N ASP A 203 14.10 -2.78 -13.13
CA ASP A 203 14.86 -4.00 -12.77
C ASP A 203 16.18 -3.65 -12.04
N ALA A 204 16.65 -2.40 -12.15
CA ALA A 204 17.91 -1.93 -11.57
C ALA A 204 17.87 -1.76 -10.04
N HIS A 205 16.70 -1.45 -9.48
CA HIS A 205 16.50 -1.33 -8.03
C HIS A 205 15.10 -1.79 -7.64
N ASP A 206 14.98 -2.48 -6.51
CA ASP A 206 13.74 -3.10 -6.06
C ASP A 206 13.05 -2.28 -4.97
N HIS A 207 12.17 -1.35 -5.36
CA HIS A 207 11.34 -0.57 -4.43
C HIS A 207 10.10 -1.31 -3.94
N VAL A 208 9.75 -2.44 -4.57
CA VAL A 208 8.50 -3.16 -4.30
C VAL A 208 8.71 -4.45 -3.51
N ALA A 209 9.96 -4.76 -3.18
CA ALA A 209 10.39 -6.02 -2.57
C ALA A 209 9.80 -7.22 -3.34
N ALA A 210 10.09 -7.30 -4.63
CA ALA A 210 9.56 -8.28 -5.58
C ALA A 210 9.67 -9.72 -5.05
N ALA A 211 10.77 -10.03 -4.36
CA ALA A 211 11.08 -11.34 -3.82
C ALA A 211 10.11 -11.84 -2.73
N ILE A 212 9.27 -10.98 -2.15
CA ILE A 212 8.38 -11.35 -1.03
C ILE A 212 6.88 -11.24 -1.37
N GLN A 213 6.54 -10.95 -2.63
CA GLN A 213 5.17 -10.90 -3.11
C GLN A 213 4.70 -12.27 -3.57
N ASP A 214 3.40 -12.55 -3.51
CA ASP A 214 2.83 -13.74 -4.13
C ASP A 214 2.90 -13.64 -5.67
N LEU A 215 2.82 -12.42 -6.23
CA LEU A 215 2.95 -12.15 -7.68
C LEU A 215 3.54 -10.76 -7.94
N THR A 216 4.61 -10.67 -8.72
CA THR A 216 5.22 -9.39 -9.13
C THR A 216 5.32 -9.32 -10.64
N TYR A 217 4.95 -8.18 -11.22
CA TYR A 217 5.22 -7.81 -12.60
C TYR A 217 6.32 -6.74 -12.65
N VAL A 218 7.40 -7.00 -13.37
CA VAL A 218 8.50 -6.07 -13.60
C VAL A 218 8.50 -5.68 -15.08
N SER A 219 8.34 -4.39 -15.39
CA SER A 219 8.28 -3.90 -16.78
C SER A 219 9.50 -4.35 -17.59
N GLN A 220 9.26 -4.83 -18.82
CA GLN A 220 10.29 -5.26 -19.77
C GLN A 220 9.94 -4.80 -21.18
N ILE A 221 10.96 -4.53 -21.99
CA ILE A 221 10.81 -4.35 -23.44
C ILE A 221 11.61 -5.46 -24.12
N ARG A 222 11.00 -6.08 -25.12
CA ARG A 222 11.64 -7.06 -25.99
C ARG A 222 11.48 -6.66 -27.44
N THR A 223 12.57 -6.68 -28.20
CA THR A 223 12.52 -6.47 -29.65
C THR A 223 12.29 -7.81 -30.34
N GLU A 224 11.20 -7.93 -31.09
CA GLU A 224 10.88 -9.10 -31.93
C GLU A 224 10.62 -8.60 -33.36
N ASP A 225 11.33 -9.14 -34.34
CA ASP A 225 11.26 -8.74 -35.75
C ASP A 225 11.43 -7.21 -35.99
N GLY A 226 12.24 -6.56 -35.15
CA GLY A 226 12.48 -5.11 -35.21
C GLY A 226 11.39 -4.25 -34.58
N VAL A 227 10.35 -4.85 -34.00
CA VAL A 227 9.27 -4.16 -33.28
C VAL A 227 9.48 -4.32 -31.77
N GLU A 228 9.49 -3.21 -31.05
CA GLU A 228 9.50 -3.23 -29.59
C GLU A 228 8.13 -3.66 -29.05
N LYS A 229 8.13 -4.71 -28.23
CA LYS A 229 6.96 -5.18 -27.49
C LYS A 229 7.16 -4.94 -26.01
N ARG A 230 6.15 -4.36 -25.38
CA ARG A 230 6.07 -4.24 -23.92
C ARG A 230 5.60 -5.54 -23.31
N GLY A 231 6.09 -5.81 -22.11
CA GLY A 231 5.71 -6.98 -21.35
C GLY A 231 6.26 -6.91 -19.94
N PHE A 232 6.25 -8.05 -19.27
CA PHE A 232 6.67 -8.16 -17.88
C PHE A 232 7.52 -9.39 -17.64
N LYS A 233 8.60 -9.23 -16.88
CA LYS A 233 9.20 -10.34 -16.15
C LYS A 233 8.34 -10.61 -14.92
N VAL A 234 8.01 -11.87 -14.67
CA VAL A 234 7.03 -12.26 -13.65
C VAL A 234 7.68 -13.13 -12.58
N PHE A 235 7.48 -12.77 -11.32
CA PHE A 235 7.87 -13.58 -10.16
C PHE A 235 6.64 -14.06 -9.39
N VAL A 236 6.71 -15.26 -8.81
CA VAL A 236 5.59 -15.87 -8.08
C VAL A 236 6.03 -16.57 -6.78
N GLY A 237 5.18 -16.56 -5.77
CA GLY A 237 5.31 -17.44 -4.60
C GLY A 237 6.24 -16.96 -3.47
N GLY A 238 6.44 -15.65 -3.30
CA GLY A 238 7.23 -15.10 -2.21
C GLY A 238 6.47 -14.93 -0.88
N GLY A 239 7.22 -14.72 0.22
CA GLY A 239 6.67 -14.12 1.44
C GLY A 239 7.42 -14.43 2.73
N THR A 240 7.26 -13.55 3.73
CA THR A 240 8.13 -13.40 4.92
C THR A 240 7.55 -13.89 6.27
N SER A 241 6.44 -14.63 6.30
CA SER A 241 6.00 -15.28 7.55
C SER A 241 6.96 -16.42 7.92
N ILE A 242 6.86 -16.97 9.15
CA ILE A 242 7.57 -18.14 9.73
C ILE A 242 8.37 -19.12 8.84
N MET A 243 7.93 -19.43 7.62
CA MET A 243 8.69 -20.17 6.60
C MET A 243 9.00 -19.25 5.43
N PRO A 244 10.00 -18.35 5.51
CA PRO A 244 10.26 -17.39 4.45
C PRO A 244 10.63 -18.09 3.13
N ARG A 245 10.14 -17.56 2.01
CA ARG A 245 10.44 -18.01 0.65
C ARG A 245 10.65 -16.80 -0.25
N LEU A 246 11.66 -16.89 -1.11
CA LEU A 246 11.84 -15.96 -2.22
C LEU A 246 10.87 -16.35 -3.34
N ALA A 247 10.27 -15.34 -3.96
CA ALA A 247 9.51 -15.52 -5.19
C ALA A 247 10.43 -16.06 -6.29
N LYS A 248 9.90 -16.95 -7.12
CA LYS A 248 10.63 -17.60 -8.21
C LYS A 248 10.22 -16.97 -9.55
N PRO A 249 11.13 -16.81 -10.53
CA PRO A 249 10.77 -16.36 -11.86
C PRO A 249 9.82 -17.38 -12.51
N LEU A 250 8.69 -16.91 -13.03
CA LEU A 250 7.69 -17.73 -13.73
C LEU A 250 7.79 -17.53 -15.25
N TYR A 251 7.96 -16.27 -15.67
CA TYR A 251 8.20 -15.85 -17.04
C TYR A 251 9.30 -14.79 -17.08
N ASP A 252 10.27 -14.94 -17.99
CA ASP A 252 11.25 -13.88 -18.25
C ASP A 252 10.65 -12.74 -19.07
N PHE A 253 9.62 -13.04 -19.87
CA PHE A 253 8.83 -12.05 -20.60
C PHE A 253 7.41 -12.59 -20.83
N LEU A 254 6.42 -11.86 -20.32
CA LEU A 254 4.99 -12.04 -20.56
C LEU A 254 4.49 -10.82 -21.36
N PRO A 255 3.86 -10.99 -22.53
CA PRO A 255 3.26 -9.88 -23.27
C PRO A 255 2.30 -9.07 -22.40
N GLU A 256 2.26 -7.75 -22.60
CA GLU A 256 1.48 -6.85 -21.76
C GLU A 256 -0.03 -7.09 -21.83
N GLU A 257 -0.53 -7.71 -22.90
CA GLU A 257 -1.93 -8.08 -23.09
C GLU A 257 -2.36 -9.28 -22.21
N ASP A 258 -1.41 -10.10 -21.75
CA ASP A 258 -1.70 -11.36 -21.05
C ASP A 258 -1.67 -11.23 -19.53
N PHE A 259 -1.26 -10.09 -18.97
CA PHE A 259 -1.08 -9.96 -17.52
C PHE A 259 -2.35 -10.25 -16.70
N LEU A 260 -3.53 -9.81 -17.17
CA LEU A 260 -4.81 -10.12 -16.50
C LEU A 260 -5.22 -11.58 -16.66
N ARG A 261 -4.94 -12.19 -17.82
CA ARG A 261 -5.18 -13.63 -18.06
C ARG A 261 -4.32 -14.46 -17.12
N LEU A 262 -3.04 -14.11 -16.98
CA LEU A 262 -2.13 -14.76 -16.06
C LEU A 262 -2.57 -14.59 -14.60
N ALA A 263 -3.01 -13.38 -14.21
CA ALA A 263 -3.55 -13.15 -12.88
C ALA A 263 -4.75 -14.07 -12.59
N LEU A 264 -5.71 -14.15 -13.52
CA LEU A 264 -6.89 -15.00 -13.41
C LEU A 264 -6.50 -16.49 -13.30
N ALA A 265 -5.59 -16.97 -14.15
CA ALA A 265 -5.11 -18.35 -14.10
C ALA A 265 -4.47 -18.69 -12.74
N ILE A 266 -3.58 -17.83 -12.24
CA ILE A 266 -2.94 -18.01 -10.92
C ILE A 266 -3.98 -17.95 -9.80
N PHE A 267 -4.98 -17.07 -9.89
CA PHE A 267 -6.07 -16.99 -8.92
C PHE A 267 -6.89 -18.27 -8.89
N THR A 268 -7.21 -18.85 -10.06
CA THR A 268 -7.93 -20.12 -10.16
C THR A 268 -7.15 -21.26 -9.53
N VAL A 269 -5.88 -21.45 -9.90
CA VAL A 269 -5.00 -22.48 -9.31
C VAL A 269 -4.91 -22.31 -7.79
N PHE A 270 -4.68 -21.09 -7.31
CA PHE A 270 -4.58 -20.82 -5.87
C PHE A 270 -5.91 -21.05 -5.14
N ASN A 271 -7.03 -20.63 -5.71
CA ASN A 271 -8.35 -20.80 -5.10
C ASN A 271 -8.76 -22.27 -4.98
N ASN A 272 -8.45 -23.06 -6.02
CA ASN A 272 -8.85 -24.46 -6.14
C ASN A 272 -7.90 -25.43 -5.41
N ALA A 273 -6.81 -24.92 -4.83
CA ALA A 273 -5.87 -25.73 -4.06
C ALA A 273 -6.42 -26.16 -2.69
N ASP A 274 -7.28 -27.17 -2.66
CA ASP A 274 -7.95 -27.69 -1.44
C ASP A 274 -6.98 -28.07 -0.32
N MET A 275 -5.77 -28.50 -0.67
CA MET A 275 -4.72 -28.80 0.31
C MET A 275 -4.36 -27.61 1.20
N LEU A 276 -4.55 -26.37 0.73
CA LEU A 276 -4.27 -25.15 1.47
C LEU A 276 -5.40 -24.78 2.45
N ARG A 277 -6.61 -25.33 2.27
CA ARG A 277 -7.77 -25.04 3.13
C ARG A 277 -7.77 -25.83 4.44
N LYS A 278 -6.90 -26.85 4.56
CA LYS A 278 -6.80 -27.73 5.75
C LYS A 278 -6.14 -27.05 6.96
N ASN A 279 -5.10 -26.25 6.73
CA ASN A 279 -4.36 -25.59 7.80
C ASN A 279 -4.04 -24.15 7.41
N ARG A 280 -4.65 -23.19 8.12
CA ARG A 280 -4.51 -21.75 7.87
C ARG A 280 -3.06 -21.25 7.92
N MET A 281 -2.17 -21.89 8.69
CA MET A 281 -0.74 -21.55 8.75
C MET A 281 0.03 -22.02 7.52
N MET A 282 -0.50 -23.01 6.81
CA MET A 282 0.06 -23.63 5.60
C MET A 282 -0.72 -23.26 4.33
N ALA A 283 -1.44 -22.13 4.33
CA ALA A 283 -2.43 -21.81 3.31
C ALA A 283 -2.00 -20.77 2.25
N ARG A 284 -0.72 -20.36 2.23
CA ARG A 284 -0.20 -19.34 1.29
C ARG A 284 0.25 -19.98 -0.03
N LEU A 285 0.26 -19.21 -1.12
CA LEU A 285 0.71 -19.67 -2.44
C LEU A 285 2.10 -20.29 -2.42
N LYS A 286 3.04 -19.70 -1.68
CA LYS A 286 4.38 -20.26 -1.48
C LYS A 286 4.40 -21.71 -0.97
N VAL A 287 3.40 -22.10 -0.17
CA VAL A 287 3.28 -23.47 0.35
C VAL A 287 2.83 -24.43 -0.75
N LEU A 288 1.93 -23.98 -1.64
CA LEU A 288 1.53 -24.79 -2.80
C LEU A 288 2.75 -25.09 -3.68
N ILE A 289 3.47 -24.05 -4.08
CA ILE A 289 4.66 -24.16 -4.93
C ILE A 289 5.76 -25.01 -4.26
N ASP A 290 5.97 -24.88 -2.95
CA ASP A 290 6.91 -25.74 -2.21
C ASP A 290 6.52 -27.22 -2.28
N LYS A 291 5.23 -27.54 -2.26
CA LYS A 291 4.76 -28.93 -2.24
C LYS A 291 4.77 -29.58 -3.62
N ILE A 292 4.31 -28.86 -4.65
CA ILE A 292 4.14 -29.43 -6.00
C ILE A 292 5.34 -29.15 -6.91
N GLY A 293 6.16 -28.15 -6.59
CA GLY A 293 7.25 -27.68 -7.44
C GLY A 293 6.82 -26.52 -8.36
N LEU A 294 7.79 -25.76 -8.85
CA LEU A 294 7.50 -24.62 -9.74
C LEU A 294 7.02 -25.08 -11.12
N GLU A 295 7.62 -26.14 -11.68
CA GLU A 295 7.25 -26.67 -13.00
C GLU A 295 5.81 -27.18 -13.03
N GLU A 296 5.41 -27.95 -12.01
CA GLU A 296 4.03 -28.43 -11.88
C GLU A 296 3.05 -27.26 -11.69
N PHE A 297 3.40 -26.28 -10.84
CA PHE A 297 2.59 -25.08 -10.68
C PHE A 297 2.43 -24.33 -12.02
N LYS A 298 3.51 -24.18 -12.79
CA LYS A 298 3.50 -23.54 -14.10
C LYS A 298 2.62 -24.31 -15.09
N SER A 299 2.72 -25.64 -15.12
CA SER A 299 1.85 -26.48 -15.97
C SER A 299 0.37 -26.30 -15.64
N GLN A 300 -0.01 -26.21 -14.37
CA GLN A 300 -1.39 -25.93 -13.97
C GLN A 300 -1.83 -24.53 -14.41
N VAL A 301 -0.96 -23.52 -14.28
CA VAL A 301 -1.25 -22.15 -14.75
C VAL A 301 -1.43 -22.12 -16.28
N GLU A 302 -0.59 -22.82 -17.03
CA GLU A 302 -0.69 -22.91 -18.49
C GLU A 302 -1.98 -23.63 -18.93
N ALA A 303 -2.37 -24.70 -18.24
CA ALA A 303 -3.65 -25.38 -18.50
C ALA A 303 -4.86 -24.47 -18.22
N GLU A 304 -4.82 -23.63 -17.19
CA GLU A 304 -5.87 -22.62 -16.96
C GLU A 304 -5.87 -21.53 -18.04
N LEU A 305 -4.69 -21.10 -18.53
CA LEU A 305 -4.59 -20.10 -19.59
C LEU A 305 -5.22 -20.55 -20.92
N GLU A 306 -5.20 -21.85 -21.23
CA GLU A 306 -5.90 -22.43 -22.39
C GLU A 306 -7.42 -22.23 -22.32
N ASN A 307 -7.98 -22.16 -21.11
CA ASN A 307 -9.41 -21.97 -20.87
C ASN A 307 -9.80 -20.48 -20.75
N ILE A 308 -8.83 -19.58 -20.67
CA ILE A 308 -9.06 -18.14 -20.48
C ILE A 308 -8.82 -17.43 -21.81
N GLY A 309 -9.90 -16.94 -22.42
CA GLY A 309 -9.83 -16.11 -23.62
C GLY A 309 -9.14 -14.75 -23.39
N PRO A 310 -8.97 -13.94 -24.46
CA PRO A 310 -8.43 -12.59 -24.36
C PRO A 310 -9.21 -11.73 -23.36
N ILE A 311 -8.49 -10.95 -22.55
CA ILE A 311 -9.08 -9.95 -21.65
C ILE A 311 -8.53 -8.60 -22.08
N ASP A 312 -9.39 -7.66 -22.50
CA ASP A 312 -8.94 -6.31 -22.83
C ASP A 312 -8.73 -5.49 -21.54
N PRO A 313 -7.49 -5.12 -21.20
CA PRO A 313 -7.23 -4.33 -19.99
C PRO A 313 -7.53 -2.84 -20.18
N LYS A 314 -7.61 -2.34 -21.43
CA LYS A 314 -7.65 -0.91 -21.75
C LYS A 314 -8.77 -0.14 -21.05
N PRO A 315 -10.02 -0.67 -20.93
CA PRO A 315 -11.10 0.01 -20.22
C PRO A 315 -10.78 0.29 -18.73
N PHE A 316 -9.82 -0.44 -18.15
CA PHE A 316 -9.44 -0.32 -16.74
C PHE A 316 -8.10 0.39 -16.53
N MET A 317 -7.41 0.77 -17.61
CA MET A 317 -6.08 1.40 -17.60
C MET A 317 -6.11 2.93 -17.69
N ASN A 318 -7.28 3.58 -17.77
CA ASN A 318 -7.45 5.03 -17.96
C ASN A 318 -6.95 5.91 -16.79
N VAL A 319 -6.09 5.38 -15.93
CA VAL A 319 -5.50 6.07 -14.79
C VAL A 319 -4.51 7.14 -15.19
N GLU A 320 -3.84 7.08 -16.34
CA GLU A 320 -2.91 8.15 -16.76
C GLU A 320 -3.62 9.49 -16.95
N GLU A 321 -4.85 9.46 -17.48
CA GLU A 321 -5.67 10.65 -17.65
C GLU A 321 -6.29 11.10 -16.33
N MET A 322 -6.85 10.16 -15.56
CA MET A 322 -7.45 10.44 -14.25
C MET A 322 -6.45 10.93 -13.20
N MET A 323 -5.24 10.38 -13.23
CA MET A 323 -4.17 10.61 -12.26
C MET A 323 -3.06 11.52 -12.80
N ARG A 324 -3.33 12.26 -13.89
CA ARG A 324 -2.36 13.17 -14.49
C ARG A 324 -1.86 14.18 -13.47
N GLU A 325 -0.56 14.18 -13.25
CA GLU A 325 0.13 15.17 -12.43
C GLU A 325 0.40 16.43 -13.25
N THR A 326 0.08 17.58 -12.67
CA THR A 326 0.30 18.89 -13.32
C THR A 326 1.39 19.63 -12.55
N PRO A 327 2.67 19.46 -12.93
CA PRO A 327 3.80 20.07 -12.21
C PRO A 327 3.72 21.61 -12.23
N PRO A 328 4.19 22.30 -11.18
CA PRO A 328 4.45 23.74 -11.23
C PRO A 328 5.53 24.07 -12.28
N GLU A 329 5.44 25.24 -12.90
CA GLU A 329 6.39 25.64 -13.95
C GLU A 329 7.82 25.82 -13.41
N LEU A 330 8.80 25.52 -14.26
CA LEU A 330 10.20 25.83 -13.99
C LEU A 330 10.45 27.34 -14.16
N ALA A 331 11.17 27.96 -13.22
CA ALA A 331 11.62 29.33 -13.37
C ALA A 331 12.60 29.46 -14.54
N ALA A 332 12.41 30.47 -15.39
CA ALA A 332 13.32 30.76 -16.51
C ALA A 332 14.74 31.05 -15.98
N GLY A 333 15.70 30.18 -16.32
CA GLY A 333 17.13 30.39 -16.03
C GLY A 333 17.60 30.00 -14.62
N SER A 334 16.78 29.31 -13.80
CA SER A 334 17.21 28.89 -12.45
C SER A 334 17.86 27.50 -12.46
N ILE A 335 19.19 27.46 -12.59
CA ILE A 335 20.01 26.30 -12.22
C ILE A 335 20.82 26.70 -10.98
N ASN A 336 20.57 25.99 -9.87
CA ASN A 336 21.25 26.03 -8.56
C ASN A 336 20.77 27.08 -7.55
N GLY A 337 20.12 26.62 -6.48
CA GLY A 337 19.90 27.36 -5.24
C GLY A 337 20.88 26.91 -4.15
N SER A 338 21.66 27.84 -3.62
CA SER A 338 22.65 27.68 -2.54
C SER A 338 22.00 27.81 -1.16
N GLY A 339 22.37 26.93 -0.22
CA GLY A 339 21.74 26.75 1.10
C GLY A 339 22.23 27.66 2.23
N GLY A 340 21.45 27.68 3.32
CA GLY A 340 21.81 28.21 4.64
C GLY A 340 21.61 27.14 5.72
N ASN A 341 22.55 27.06 6.67
CA ASN A 341 22.61 26.06 7.73
C ASN A 341 21.65 26.37 8.89
N GLY A 342 20.96 25.34 9.36
CA GLY A 342 20.27 25.31 10.66
C GLY A 342 20.17 23.88 11.15
N SER A 343 20.72 23.59 12.33
CA SER A 343 20.66 22.27 12.98
C SER A 343 19.70 22.32 14.17
N SER A 344 18.73 21.41 14.24
CA SER A 344 18.53 20.42 15.33
C SER A 344 17.10 19.85 15.32
N GLY A 345 16.97 18.51 15.36
CA GLY A 345 15.87 17.72 15.95
C GLY A 345 14.40 18.06 15.62
N ASN A 346 13.70 17.14 14.91
CA ASN A 346 12.28 17.17 14.50
C ASN A 346 11.75 18.55 14.05
N GLY A 347 11.96 18.85 12.78
CA GLY A 347 11.50 20.08 12.14
C GLY A 347 12.60 21.04 11.74
N GLY A 348 13.80 20.55 11.40
CA GLY A 348 14.83 21.34 10.70
C GLY A 348 16.26 20.85 10.95
N GLY A 349 16.78 20.00 10.06
CA GLY A 349 18.22 19.73 9.93
C GLY A 349 18.86 20.66 8.91
N ASP A 350 20.18 20.56 8.72
CA ASP A 350 20.86 21.35 7.70
C ASP A 350 20.23 21.13 6.31
N TYR A 351 19.83 22.19 5.61
CA TYR A 351 19.21 22.06 4.29
C TYR A 351 20.11 21.28 3.32
N ALA A 352 21.44 21.42 3.41
CA ALA A 352 22.34 20.68 2.55
C ALA A 352 22.27 19.18 2.83
N ASP A 353 22.25 18.77 4.10
CA ASP A 353 22.13 17.37 4.50
C ASP A 353 20.78 16.78 4.09
N TRP A 354 19.69 17.50 4.34
CA TRP A 354 18.36 17.10 3.91
C TRP A 354 18.27 16.97 2.39
N ARG A 355 18.82 17.93 1.65
CA ARG A 355 18.83 17.89 0.19
C ARG A 355 19.61 16.68 -0.33
N ASN A 356 20.74 16.34 0.29
CA ASN A 356 21.57 15.22 -0.14
C ASN A 356 20.92 13.86 0.13
N THR A 357 20.11 13.75 1.18
CA THR A 357 19.62 12.46 1.68
C THR A 357 18.14 12.19 1.39
N ASN A 358 17.35 13.24 1.19
CA ASN A 358 15.91 13.12 0.95
C ASN A 358 15.50 13.51 -0.46
N VAL A 359 16.39 14.06 -1.29
CA VAL A 359 16.04 14.57 -2.62
C VAL A 359 16.78 13.78 -3.70
N GLU A 360 16.02 13.30 -4.69
CA GLU A 360 16.58 12.65 -5.88
C GLU A 360 16.04 13.31 -7.16
N ALA A 361 16.84 13.30 -8.22
CA ALA A 361 16.43 13.82 -9.51
C ALA A 361 15.45 12.87 -10.22
N GLN A 362 14.48 13.45 -10.93
CA GLN A 362 13.58 12.70 -11.80
C GLN A 362 14.15 12.60 -13.22
N LYS A 363 13.52 11.77 -14.06
CA LYS A 363 13.78 11.74 -15.50
C LYS A 363 13.30 13.00 -16.21
N GLN A 364 12.33 13.72 -15.62
CA GLN A 364 11.91 15.05 -16.08
C GLN A 364 12.93 16.09 -15.61
N GLU A 365 13.61 16.70 -16.57
CA GLU A 365 14.66 17.69 -16.30
C GLU A 365 14.16 18.84 -15.42
N GLY A 366 14.94 19.20 -14.41
CA GLY A 366 14.61 20.28 -13.47
C GLY A 366 13.63 19.91 -12.35
N TYR A 367 13.09 18.70 -12.34
CA TYR A 367 12.18 18.20 -11.30
C TYR A 367 12.82 17.14 -10.40
N TYR A 368 12.36 17.11 -9.15
CA TYR A 368 12.93 16.30 -8.08
C TYR A 368 11.84 15.58 -7.29
N VAL A 369 12.16 14.38 -6.80
CA VAL A 369 11.38 13.67 -5.78
C VAL A 369 11.94 14.05 -4.41
N VAL A 370 11.05 14.38 -3.49
CA VAL A 370 11.38 14.60 -2.08
C VAL A 370 10.79 13.46 -1.25
N HIS A 371 11.64 12.72 -0.55
CA HIS A 371 11.27 11.67 0.40
C HIS A 371 11.01 12.28 1.78
N VAL A 372 9.77 12.21 2.23
CA VAL A 372 9.34 12.61 3.56
C VAL A 372 9.33 11.39 4.46
N LYS A 373 10.02 11.46 5.60
CA LYS A 373 10.22 10.39 6.57
C LYS A 373 9.47 10.75 7.88
N PRO A 374 8.21 10.31 8.05
CA PRO A 374 7.50 10.48 9.32
C PRO A 374 8.12 9.64 10.43
N ASP A 375 8.04 10.10 11.68
CA ASP A 375 8.54 9.33 12.83
C ASP A 375 7.78 8.01 12.95
N ARG A 376 8.49 6.89 12.78
CA ARG A 376 7.94 5.52 12.83
C ARG A 376 6.76 5.29 11.87
N GLY A 377 6.63 6.14 10.84
CA GLY A 377 5.53 6.12 9.88
C GLY A 377 4.23 6.75 10.38
N ASP A 378 4.20 7.44 11.52
CA ASP A 378 3.01 8.10 12.04
C ASP A 378 2.90 9.54 11.52
N ILE A 379 1.70 9.94 11.08
CA ILE A 379 1.37 11.28 10.62
C ILE A 379 0.18 11.78 11.43
N THR A 380 0.30 12.98 12.01
CA THR A 380 -0.78 13.64 12.76
C THR A 380 -1.82 14.29 11.84
N ALA A 381 -3.01 14.57 12.37
CA ALA A 381 -4.07 15.30 11.65
C ALA A 381 -3.57 16.61 11.01
N ASP A 382 -2.83 17.43 11.77
CA ASP A 382 -2.29 18.70 11.27
C ASP A 382 -1.21 18.48 10.19
N GLN A 383 -0.37 17.46 10.35
CA GLN A 383 0.62 17.09 9.34
C GLN A 383 -0.01 16.62 8.03
N PHE A 384 -1.14 15.90 8.08
CA PHE A 384 -1.89 15.54 6.86
C PHE A 384 -2.32 16.79 6.08
N HIS A 385 -2.92 17.78 6.76
CA HIS A 385 -3.32 19.04 6.14
C HIS A 385 -2.12 19.85 5.64
N GLY A 386 -1.02 19.87 6.41
CA GLY A 386 0.24 20.49 5.99
C GLY A 386 0.80 19.88 4.71
N LEU A 387 0.86 18.55 4.63
CA LEU A 387 1.27 17.82 3.43
C LEU A 387 0.35 18.10 2.25
N ALA A 388 -0.98 18.17 2.46
CA ALA A 388 -1.93 18.52 1.42
C ALA A 388 -1.64 19.90 0.83
N ASN A 389 -1.34 20.89 1.67
CA ASN A 389 -0.98 22.25 1.24
C ASN A 389 0.34 22.29 0.47
N ILE A 390 1.36 21.56 0.94
CA ILE A 390 2.65 21.43 0.23
C ILE A 390 2.44 20.80 -1.14
N MET A 391 1.65 19.72 -1.22
CA MET A 391 1.34 19.05 -2.48
C MET A 391 0.63 19.97 -3.48
N ARG A 392 -0.35 20.75 -3.05
CA ARG A 392 -1.06 21.70 -3.92
C ARG A 392 -0.14 22.76 -4.53
N LYS A 393 0.85 23.22 -3.76
CA LYS A 393 1.69 24.36 -4.11
C LYS A 393 2.95 23.96 -4.88
N TYR A 394 3.57 22.83 -4.51
CA TYR A 394 4.93 22.51 -4.95
C TYR A 394 5.05 21.21 -5.75
N THR A 395 4.00 20.41 -5.86
CA THR A 395 4.05 19.11 -6.55
C THR A 395 3.08 19.07 -7.73
N GLY A 396 3.06 17.96 -8.45
CA GLY A 396 2.05 17.67 -9.47
C GLY A 396 0.63 17.39 -8.93
N GLY A 397 0.36 17.68 -7.65
CA GLY A 397 -0.93 17.43 -6.97
C GLY A 397 -1.08 16.01 -6.40
N ARG A 398 -0.02 15.20 -6.41
CA ARG A 398 -0.03 13.84 -5.87
C ARG A 398 1.26 13.50 -5.11
N ALA A 399 1.14 12.52 -4.23
CA ALA A 399 2.24 11.89 -3.52
C ALA A 399 2.14 10.36 -3.66
N ARG A 400 3.23 9.66 -3.36
CA ARG A 400 3.23 8.20 -3.23
C ARG A 400 3.75 7.75 -1.88
N ILE A 401 3.29 6.60 -1.39
CA ILE A 401 3.80 5.96 -0.17
C ILE A 401 4.77 4.85 -0.56
N SER A 402 5.79 4.59 0.27
CA SER A 402 6.70 3.46 0.11
C SER A 402 6.56 2.36 1.17
N GLN A 403 7.19 1.22 0.93
CA GLN A 403 7.28 0.12 1.92
C GLN A 403 8.18 0.45 3.12
N GLU A 404 8.98 1.50 3.04
CA GLU A 404 9.82 2.00 4.14
C GLU A 404 9.07 2.92 5.11
N GLN A 405 7.73 2.99 4.98
CA GLN A 405 6.85 3.83 5.79
C GLN A 405 7.07 5.33 5.60
N ASN A 406 7.52 5.70 4.39
CA ASN A 406 7.77 7.07 3.97
C ASN A 406 6.78 7.52 2.90
N MET A 407 6.85 8.80 2.55
CA MET A 407 6.15 9.40 1.43
C MET A 407 7.12 9.99 0.41
N ALA A 408 6.72 10.03 -0.86
CA ALA A 408 7.45 10.63 -1.97
C ALA A 408 6.59 11.73 -2.59
N LEU A 409 7.04 12.97 -2.45
CA LEU A 409 6.47 14.13 -3.13
C LEU A 409 7.19 14.28 -4.48
N ARG A 410 6.44 14.23 -5.58
CA ARG A 410 7.00 14.21 -6.94
C ARG A 410 6.79 15.54 -7.64
N PHE A 411 7.45 15.70 -8.78
CA PHE A 411 7.36 16.89 -9.62
C PHE A 411 7.66 18.23 -8.90
N ILE A 412 8.62 18.26 -7.97
CA ILE A 412 9.03 19.51 -7.32
C ILE A 412 10.11 20.21 -8.16
N PRO A 413 9.90 21.45 -8.61
CA PRO A 413 10.94 22.21 -9.29
C PRO A 413 12.17 22.43 -8.40
N GLY A 414 13.37 22.30 -8.97
CA GLY A 414 14.62 22.45 -8.19
C GLY A 414 14.75 23.78 -7.44
N HIS A 415 14.22 24.86 -8.01
CA HIS A 415 14.25 26.19 -7.39
C HIS A 415 13.29 26.34 -6.19
N MET A 416 12.33 25.43 -6.03
CA MET A 416 11.37 25.42 -4.91
C MET A 416 11.77 24.45 -3.78
N LEU A 417 12.89 23.72 -3.91
CA LEU A 417 13.29 22.71 -2.92
C LEU A 417 13.49 23.30 -1.52
N HIS A 418 14.05 24.51 -1.42
CA HIS A 418 14.23 25.19 -0.14
C HIS A 418 12.90 25.55 0.50
N ASP A 419 11.95 26.10 -0.28
CA ASP A 419 10.61 26.43 0.20
C ASP A 419 9.88 25.17 0.71
N VAL A 420 10.01 24.04 0.00
CA VAL A 420 9.44 22.76 0.43
C VAL A 420 10.05 22.31 1.75
N TRP A 421 11.37 22.42 1.91
CA TRP A 421 12.05 22.10 3.16
C TRP A 421 11.57 22.99 4.32
N GLU A 422 11.38 24.29 4.09
CA GLU A 422 10.84 25.22 5.09
C GLU A 422 9.40 24.87 5.50
N GLU A 423 8.53 24.51 4.55
CA GLU A 423 7.16 24.11 4.85
C GLU A 423 7.10 22.75 5.58
N LEU A 424 7.94 21.79 5.18
CA LEU A 424 8.08 20.51 5.90
C LEU A 424 8.63 20.71 7.31
N THR A 425 9.54 21.67 7.50
CA THR A 425 10.11 22.08 8.79
C THR A 425 9.01 22.57 9.73
N LYS A 426 8.10 23.43 9.25
CA LYS A 426 6.96 23.96 10.03
C LYS A 426 6.01 22.88 10.55
N ILE A 427 5.92 21.74 9.86
CA ILE A 427 5.06 20.62 10.25
C ILE A 427 5.87 19.44 10.81
N GLU A 428 7.14 19.65 11.15
CA GLU A 428 8.03 18.65 11.77
C GLU A 428 8.28 17.39 10.92
N LEU A 429 8.29 17.54 9.59
CA LEU A 429 8.48 16.45 8.61
C LEU A 429 9.73 16.63 7.72
N ALA A 430 10.65 17.52 8.10
CA ALA A 430 11.90 17.78 7.39
C ALA A 430 13.11 16.98 7.93
N GLU A 431 12.89 15.85 8.62
CA GLU A 431 14.00 15.00 9.09
C GLU A 431 14.82 14.45 7.91
N ALA A 432 16.14 14.66 7.96
CA ALA A 432 17.08 14.15 6.96
C ALA A 432 17.29 12.62 7.07
N ASN A 433 18.12 12.08 6.18
CA ASN A 433 18.53 10.67 6.18
C ASN A 433 17.36 9.71 5.90
N ALA A 434 16.47 10.07 4.97
CA ALA A 434 15.53 9.12 4.40
C ALA A 434 16.31 7.94 3.79
N HIS A 435 15.79 6.72 3.97
CA HIS A 435 16.45 5.49 3.51
C HIS A 435 17.87 5.32 4.09
N SER A 436 18.09 5.69 5.34
CA SER A 436 19.34 5.40 6.06
C SER A 436 19.14 4.39 7.21
N ILE A 437 20.19 4.08 7.97
CA ILE A 437 20.10 3.32 9.22
C ILE A 437 19.12 3.94 10.23
N SER A 438 18.96 5.27 10.22
CA SER A 438 18.02 5.98 11.08
C SER A 438 16.57 5.87 10.61
N ASN A 439 16.32 5.36 9.40
CA ASN A 439 14.98 5.11 8.86
C ASN A 439 14.49 3.72 9.27
N VAL A 440 14.25 3.55 10.56
CA VAL A 440 13.79 2.28 11.11
C VAL A 440 12.35 1.97 10.69
N VAL A 441 12.10 0.74 10.23
CA VAL A 441 10.74 0.27 9.87
C VAL A 441 10.21 -0.63 10.97
N SER A 442 8.99 -0.39 11.42
CA SER A 442 8.35 -1.19 12.46
C SER A 442 6.91 -1.56 12.13
N CYS A 443 6.47 -2.72 12.60
CA CYS A 443 5.04 -3.01 12.64
C CYS A 443 4.41 -2.46 13.94
N PRO A 444 3.08 -2.43 14.06
CA PRO A 444 2.44 -1.93 15.28
C PRO A 444 2.78 -2.70 16.56
N GLY A 445 3.15 -3.99 16.49
CA GLY A 445 3.53 -4.76 17.68
C GLY A 445 2.41 -4.82 18.73
N THR A 446 2.76 -4.88 20.01
CA THR A 446 1.80 -4.93 21.12
C THR A 446 0.95 -3.67 21.28
N ASP A 447 1.33 -2.56 20.66
CA ASP A 447 0.65 -1.27 20.79
C ASP A 447 -0.82 -1.39 20.33
N SER A 448 -1.07 -2.13 19.25
CA SER A 448 -2.43 -2.41 18.75
C SER A 448 -2.66 -3.82 18.20
N CYS A 449 -1.64 -4.61 17.86
CA CYS A 449 -1.84 -5.89 17.18
C CYS A 449 -2.22 -7.02 18.15
N LYS A 450 -3.33 -7.74 17.87
CA LYS A 450 -3.71 -8.96 18.61
C LYS A 450 -2.65 -10.07 18.60
N LEU A 451 -1.82 -10.11 17.56
CA LEU A 451 -0.76 -11.10 17.38
C LEU A 451 0.62 -10.60 17.88
N GLY A 452 0.70 -9.35 18.35
CA GLY A 452 1.94 -8.78 18.85
C GLY A 452 2.36 -9.43 20.17
N ILE A 453 3.61 -9.89 20.22
CA ILE A 453 4.24 -10.48 21.41
C ILE A 453 5.05 -9.41 22.15
N THR A 454 5.74 -8.54 21.42
CA THR A 454 6.57 -7.43 21.96
C THR A 454 6.22 -6.09 21.31
N SER A 455 6.63 -4.97 21.93
CA SER A 455 6.44 -3.62 21.37
C SER A 455 7.54 -3.32 20.35
N SER A 456 7.21 -3.44 19.06
CA SER A 456 8.11 -3.07 17.98
C SER A 456 8.19 -1.57 17.74
N MET A 457 7.11 -0.80 17.99
CA MET A 457 7.17 0.66 17.89
C MET A 457 7.95 1.30 19.05
N GLY A 458 7.91 0.69 20.24
CA GLY A 458 8.78 1.07 21.37
C GLY A 458 10.25 0.81 21.07
N LEU A 459 10.59 -0.36 20.51
CA LEU A 459 11.95 -0.64 20.05
C LEU A 459 12.42 0.33 18.97
N ALA A 460 11.54 0.71 18.02
CA ALA A 460 11.88 1.68 16.99
C ALA A 460 12.26 3.04 17.57
N GLY A 461 11.51 3.52 18.58
CA GLY A 461 11.85 4.75 19.30
C GLY A 461 13.19 4.66 20.01
N ALA A 462 13.42 3.59 20.78
CA ALA A 462 14.68 3.39 21.50
C ALA A 462 15.90 3.30 20.56
N LEU A 463 15.76 2.63 19.41
CA LEU A 463 16.84 2.55 18.42
C LEU A 463 17.11 3.91 17.77
N LYS A 464 16.09 4.73 17.53
CA LYS A 464 16.26 6.09 17.02
C LYS A 464 17.10 6.93 17.99
N GLU A 465 16.76 6.91 19.28
CA GLU A 465 17.51 7.61 20.33
C GLU A 465 18.96 7.12 20.43
N GLU A 466 19.17 5.80 20.39
CA GLU A 466 20.51 5.21 20.47
C GLU A 466 21.38 5.59 19.26
N ILE A 467 20.85 5.47 18.03
CA ILE A 467 21.55 5.85 16.79
C ILE A 467 21.95 7.33 16.82
N GLN A 468 21.06 8.21 17.29
CA GLN A 468 21.32 9.64 17.40
C GLN A 468 22.39 9.98 18.45
N SER A 469 22.61 9.11 19.45
CA SER A 469 23.64 9.31 20.47
C SER A 469 25.06 9.04 19.98
N TRP A 470 25.22 8.35 18.84
CA TRP A 470 26.53 7.97 18.29
C TRP A 470 27.06 9.04 17.34
N ASN A 471 27.97 9.88 17.83
CA ASN A 471 28.61 10.92 17.02
C ASN A 471 29.35 10.36 15.80
N GLY A 472 29.11 10.94 14.62
CA GLY A 472 29.76 10.57 13.37
C GLY A 472 29.28 9.26 12.73
N LEU A 473 28.31 8.55 13.33
CA LEU A 473 27.81 7.30 12.77
C LEU A 473 27.17 7.49 11.38
N LEU A 474 26.40 8.57 11.22
CA LEU A 474 25.71 8.91 9.98
C LEU A 474 26.64 9.57 8.94
N GLU A 475 27.94 9.77 9.25
CA GLU A 475 28.94 10.23 8.28
C GLU A 475 29.59 9.05 7.53
N ASP A 476 29.43 7.81 8.04
CA ASP A 476 29.91 6.60 7.38
C ASP A 476 28.89 6.13 6.32
N GLU A 477 29.30 6.20 5.05
CA GLU A 477 28.47 5.79 3.91
C GLU A 477 28.01 4.33 4.00
N GLY A 478 28.87 3.42 4.46
CA GLY A 478 28.55 2.00 4.59
C GLY A 478 27.54 1.73 5.70
N VAL A 479 27.56 2.54 6.76
CA VAL A 479 26.57 2.48 7.83
C VAL A 479 25.23 3.05 7.38
N ASN A 480 25.23 4.14 6.63
CA ASN A 480 23.99 4.75 6.13
C ASN A 480 23.17 3.79 5.25
N ASP A 481 23.81 2.91 4.49
CA ASP A 481 23.12 1.93 3.65
C ASP A 481 22.48 0.76 4.42
N ILE A 482 22.70 0.66 5.74
CA ILE A 482 22.08 -0.36 6.57
C ILE A 482 20.58 -0.09 6.71
N ARG A 483 19.75 -1.12 6.51
CA ARG A 483 18.32 -1.09 6.79
C ARG A 483 18.01 -1.87 8.07
N VAL A 484 17.33 -1.20 8.99
CA VAL A 484 16.89 -1.77 10.26
C VAL A 484 15.38 -1.94 10.22
N LYS A 485 14.90 -3.18 10.39
CA LYS A 485 13.46 -3.45 10.39
C LYS A 485 13.05 -4.40 11.49
N MET A 486 11.87 -4.18 12.07
CA MET A 486 11.43 -4.90 13.26
C MET A 486 9.97 -5.32 13.22
N SER A 487 9.66 -6.45 13.85
CA SER A 487 8.29 -6.95 13.97
C SER A 487 8.03 -7.48 15.37
N GLY A 488 6.91 -7.11 15.99
CA GLY A 488 6.55 -7.59 17.33
C GLY A 488 6.20 -9.09 17.42
N CYS A 489 6.24 -9.85 16.33
CA CYS A 489 6.03 -11.31 16.28
C CYS A 489 6.67 -11.94 15.02
N PRO A 490 6.73 -13.29 14.90
CA PRO A 490 7.33 -14.00 13.76
C PRO A 490 6.57 -13.89 12.41
N ASN A 491 5.51 -13.10 12.32
CA ASN A 491 4.73 -12.95 11.07
C ASN A 491 5.42 -12.06 10.01
N GLY A 492 6.45 -11.30 10.40
CA GLY A 492 7.26 -10.50 9.46
C GLY A 492 6.54 -9.30 8.83
N CYS A 493 5.57 -8.70 9.54
CA CYS A 493 4.82 -7.54 9.03
C CYS A 493 5.71 -6.29 8.83
N GLY A 494 6.73 -6.11 9.66
CA GLY A 494 7.74 -5.07 9.51
C GLY A 494 8.94 -5.53 8.68
N LEU A 495 8.84 -6.62 7.92
CA LEU A 495 9.85 -7.03 6.93
C LEU A 495 11.26 -7.35 7.48
N HIS A 496 11.36 -7.82 8.73
CA HIS A 496 12.66 -8.11 9.38
C HIS A 496 13.56 -9.12 8.65
N HIS A 497 13.01 -10.03 7.84
CA HIS A 497 13.81 -11.01 7.09
C HIS A 497 14.58 -10.43 5.90
N ILE A 498 14.22 -9.23 5.44
CA ILE A 498 14.87 -8.56 4.30
C ILE A 498 15.57 -7.27 4.73
N ALA A 499 15.94 -7.19 6.01
CA ALA A 499 16.71 -6.11 6.59
C ALA A 499 18.17 -6.54 6.75
N ASN A 500 19.11 -5.59 6.77
CA ASN A 500 20.48 -5.87 7.21
C ASN A 500 20.49 -6.24 8.69
N ILE A 501 19.71 -5.51 9.50
CA ILE A 501 19.47 -5.81 10.92
C ILE A 501 17.96 -6.00 11.14
N GLY A 502 17.57 -7.25 11.36
CA GLY A 502 16.18 -7.65 11.54
C GLY A 502 15.85 -8.04 12.99
N PHE A 503 14.85 -7.40 13.58
CA PHE A 503 14.34 -7.79 14.91
C PHE A 503 12.98 -8.47 14.80
N HIS A 504 12.78 -9.55 15.56
CA HIS A 504 11.48 -10.19 15.69
C HIS A 504 11.15 -10.53 17.14
N GLY A 505 9.92 -10.23 17.56
CA GLY A 505 9.43 -10.54 18.89
C GLY A 505 9.18 -12.03 19.06
N ALA A 506 9.65 -12.58 20.18
CA ALA A 506 9.38 -13.94 20.64
C ALA A 506 9.15 -13.93 22.15
N ALA A 507 8.37 -14.90 22.65
CA ALA A 507 8.34 -15.23 24.06
C ALA A 507 9.39 -16.31 24.30
N VAL A 508 10.26 -16.10 25.30
CA VAL A 508 11.32 -17.04 25.68
C VAL A 508 10.86 -17.89 26.85
#